data_AF-A0A5Q4EU04-F1
#
_entry.id   AF-A0A5Q4EU04-F1
#
_cell.length_a   1.000
_cell.length_b   1.000
_cell.length_c   1.000
_cell.angle_alpha   90.00
_cell.angle_beta   90.00
_cell.angle_gamma   90.00
#
_symmetry.space_group_name_H-M   'P 1'
#
loop_
_entity.id
_entity.type
_entity.pdbx_description
1 polymer ?
#
loop_
_entity_poly.entity_id
_entity_poly.type
_entity_poly.pdbx_seq_one_letter_code
_entity_poly.pdbx_strand_id
1 'polypeptide(L)'
;MDAHAPSRTTSPSLRLIGADRPGSDGARRRALEIGEALRRRAVARANQAAARLPESDARMLFAASVAQSLDGGRAAILTPDRRERLVENARRMGMRAFDANLIIAIVQDDARRGGRGAQGETARLITIVPGPKRSPWSSAAGLALAAMAFAGAGMALLIAWVLR
;
A
#
# COMPACT_ATOMS: atom_id res chain seq x y z
N MET A 1 61.94 -55.64 -21.76
CA MET A 1 60.81 -55.13 -20.96
C MET A 1 61.32 -53.89 -20.27
N ASP A 2 61.07 -52.70 -20.84
CA ASP A 2 61.37 -51.43 -20.17
C ASP A 2 60.21 -50.47 -20.44
N ALA A 3 59.58 -50.06 -19.35
CA ALA A 3 58.32 -49.32 -19.32
C ALA A 3 58.52 -47.86 -19.75
N HIS A 4 57.74 -47.43 -20.76
CA HIS A 4 57.56 -46.01 -21.08
C HIS A 4 56.74 -45.34 -19.97
N ALA A 5 57.36 -44.39 -19.26
CA ALA A 5 56.68 -43.51 -18.32
C ALA A 5 55.91 -42.40 -19.08
N PRO A 6 54.67 -42.05 -18.68
CA PRO A 6 53.93 -40.96 -19.29
C PRO A 6 54.39 -39.59 -18.74
N SER A 7 54.83 -38.71 -19.64
CA SER A 7 55.13 -37.30 -19.39
C SER A 7 53.85 -36.53 -19.03
N ARG A 8 53.84 -35.90 -17.84
CA ARG A 8 52.74 -35.07 -17.34
C ARG A 8 52.74 -33.71 -18.06
N THR A 9 51.71 -33.45 -18.86
CA THR A 9 51.42 -32.15 -19.44
C THR A 9 51.15 -31.14 -18.32
N THR A 10 52.08 -30.22 -18.10
CA THR A 10 51.91 -29.13 -17.12
C THR A 10 51.09 -28.03 -17.79
N SER A 11 49.79 -28.00 -17.54
CA SER A 11 48.94 -26.91 -18.02
C SER A 11 49.35 -25.60 -17.36
N PRO A 12 49.57 -24.51 -18.12
CA PRO A 12 49.94 -23.22 -17.55
C PRO A 12 48.79 -22.69 -16.68
N SER A 13 49.06 -22.61 -15.38
CA SER A 13 48.16 -22.03 -14.38
C SER A 13 48.07 -20.52 -14.59
N LEU A 14 46.95 -20.06 -15.15
CA LEU A 14 46.62 -18.64 -15.23
C LEU A 14 46.29 -18.13 -13.83
N ARG A 15 47.32 -17.62 -13.13
CA ARG A 15 47.14 -16.92 -11.85
C ARG A 15 46.57 -15.52 -12.13
N LEU A 16 45.37 -15.25 -11.62
CA LEU A 16 44.77 -13.91 -11.59
C LEU A 16 45.67 -12.96 -10.80
N ILE A 17 46.47 -12.17 -11.52
CA ILE A 17 47.26 -11.08 -10.95
C ILE A 17 46.26 -10.01 -10.47
N GLY A 18 45.93 -10.05 -9.17
CA GLY A 18 44.99 -9.12 -8.53
C GLY A 18 44.10 -9.73 -7.45
N ALA A 19 44.03 -11.07 -7.32
CA ALA A 19 43.18 -11.72 -6.33
C ALA A 19 43.73 -11.63 -4.88
N ASP A 20 45.02 -11.35 -4.70
CA ASP A 20 45.68 -11.30 -3.38
C ASP A 20 45.82 -9.87 -2.83
N ARG A 21 44.78 -9.03 -2.91
CA ARG A 21 44.68 -7.87 -2.01
C ARG A 21 43.73 -8.24 -0.86
N PRO A 22 44.25 -8.70 0.29
CA PRO A 22 43.42 -8.92 1.47
C PRO A 22 42.81 -7.57 1.91
N GLY A 23 41.56 -7.33 1.51
CA GLY A 23 40.81 -6.10 1.83
C GLY A 23 39.93 -5.53 0.72
N SER A 24 40.16 -5.85 -0.56
CA SER A 24 39.39 -5.25 -1.67
C SER A 24 37.96 -5.79 -1.80
N ASP A 25 37.75 -7.07 -1.49
CA ASP A 25 36.43 -7.71 -1.63
C ASP A 25 35.45 -7.24 -0.56
N GLY A 26 35.94 -7.02 0.67
CA GLY A 26 35.13 -6.47 1.76
C GLY A 26 34.74 -5.01 1.53
N ALA A 27 35.58 -4.22 0.85
CA ALA A 27 35.25 -2.85 0.47
C ALA A 27 34.22 -2.81 -0.66
N ARG A 28 34.38 -3.67 -1.68
CA ARG A 28 33.45 -3.78 -2.81
C ARG A 28 32.08 -4.27 -2.37
N ARG A 29 32.02 -5.27 -1.49
CA ARG A 29 30.76 -5.79 -0.93
C ARG A 29 30.02 -4.74 -0.10
N ARG A 30 30.73 -4.00 0.75
CA ARG A 30 30.15 -2.88 1.51
C ARG A 30 29.64 -1.77 0.60
N ALA A 31 30.38 -1.43 -0.46
CA ALA A 31 29.94 -0.42 -1.43
C ALA A 31 28.64 -0.85 -2.15
N LEU A 32 28.51 -2.13 -2.50
CA LEU A 32 27.30 -2.69 -3.10
C LEU A 32 26.11 -2.65 -2.12
N GLU A 33 26.31 -3.08 -0.87
CA GLU A 33 25.28 -3.07 0.17
C GLU A 33 24.78 -1.64 0.47
N ILE A 34 25.69 -0.67 0.55
CA ILE A 34 25.35 0.75 0.72
C ILE A 34 24.58 1.27 -0.50
N GLY A 35 25.01 0.93 -1.71
CA GLY A 35 24.31 1.31 -2.95
C GLY A 35 22.88 0.78 -3.03
N GLU A 36 22.67 -0.49 -2.63
CA GLU A 36 21.34 -1.09 -2.56
C GLU A 36 20.46 -0.45 -1.48
N ALA A 37 21.02 -0.15 -0.31
CA ALA A 37 20.29 0.53 0.75
C ALA A 37 19.84 1.94 0.33
N LEU A 38 20.70 2.67 -0.39
CA LEU A 38 20.38 3.98 -0.95
C LEU A 38 19.30 3.89 -2.03
N ARG A 39 19.38 2.91 -2.94
CA ARG A 39 18.33 2.66 -3.94
C ARG A 39 16.99 2.34 -3.29
N ARG A 40 16.97 1.46 -2.28
CA ARG A 40 15.74 1.12 -1.54
C ARG A 40 15.13 2.35 -0.87
N ARG A 41 15.96 3.22 -0.26
CA ARG A 41 15.49 4.49 0.33
C ARG A 41 14.96 5.47 -0.72
N ALA A 42 15.60 5.56 -1.88
CA ALA A 42 15.15 6.42 -2.96
C ALA A 42 13.78 5.98 -3.51
N VAL A 43 13.60 4.67 -3.72
CA VAL A 43 12.30 4.10 -4.14
C VAL A 43 11.24 4.34 -3.06
N ALA A 44 11.56 4.11 -1.78
CA ALA A 44 10.65 4.39 -0.69
C ALA A 44 10.21 5.87 -0.66
N ARG A 45 11.15 6.82 -0.86
CA ARG A 45 10.82 8.25 -0.95
C ARG A 45 9.98 8.60 -2.17
N ALA A 46 10.27 8.03 -3.34
CA ALA A 46 9.50 8.27 -4.55
C ALA A 46 8.05 7.75 -4.38
N ASN A 47 7.89 6.55 -3.83
CA ASN A 47 6.58 5.99 -3.49
C ASN A 47 5.85 6.85 -2.45
N GLN A 48 6.57 7.40 -1.47
CA GLN A 48 6.02 8.35 -0.49
C GLN A 48 5.58 9.67 -1.12
N ALA A 49 6.30 10.19 -2.11
CA ALA A 49 5.94 11.42 -2.80
C ALA A 49 4.71 11.24 -3.71
N ALA A 50 4.60 10.06 -4.35
CA ALA A 50 3.45 9.68 -5.16
C ALA A 50 2.20 9.37 -4.32
N ALA A 51 2.38 9.00 -3.05
CA ALA A 51 1.36 8.70 -2.06
C ALA A 51 0.60 9.94 -1.53
N ARG A 52 0.38 10.98 -2.33
CA ARG A 52 -0.53 12.07 -1.92
C ARG A 52 -1.97 11.61 -2.14
N LEU A 53 -2.69 11.37 -1.05
CA LEU A 53 -4.11 11.05 -1.09
C LEU A 53 -4.93 12.33 -1.26
N PRO A 54 -6.00 12.29 -2.08
CA PRO A 54 -6.98 13.37 -2.07
C PRO A 54 -7.61 13.45 -0.67
N GLU A 55 -7.96 14.67 -0.25
CA GLU A 55 -8.55 14.94 1.08
C GLU A 55 -9.91 14.23 1.28
N SER A 56 -10.51 13.75 0.20
CA SER A 56 -11.71 12.91 0.15
C SER A 56 -11.43 11.40 0.24
N ASP A 57 -10.20 10.98 0.56
CA ASP A 57 -9.88 9.57 0.71
C ASP A 57 -10.62 8.97 1.91
N ALA A 58 -11.41 7.93 1.66
CA ALA A 58 -12.15 7.19 2.68
C ALA A 58 -11.27 6.74 3.86
N ARG A 59 -9.97 6.50 3.62
CA ARG A 59 -9.01 6.14 4.67
C ARG A 59 -8.73 7.30 5.63
N MET A 60 -8.62 8.53 5.12
CA MET A 60 -8.39 9.72 5.93
C MET A 60 -9.63 10.07 6.76
N LEU A 61 -10.81 9.99 6.14
CA LEU A 61 -12.10 10.16 6.84
C LEU A 61 -12.29 9.10 7.94
N PHE A 62 -11.95 7.84 7.63
CA PHE A 62 -12.01 6.77 8.62
C PHE A 62 -11.03 7.01 9.78
N ALA A 63 -9.79 7.38 9.48
CA ALA A 63 -8.79 7.65 10.51
C ALA A 63 -9.20 8.80 11.45
N ALA A 64 -9.81 9.87 10.90
CA ALA A 64 -10.37 10.95 11.70
C ALA A 64 -11.51 10.46 12.61
N SER A 65 -12.40 9.60 12.09
CA SER A 65 -13.49 8.99 12.89
C SER A 65 -12.95 8.08 14.00
N VAL A 66 -11.88 7.32 13.74
CA VAL A 66 -11.19 6.53 14.77
C VAL A 66 -10.61 7.46 15.84
N ALA A 67 -9.88 8.50 15.46
CA ALA A 67 -9.27 9.44 16.40
C ALA A 67 -10.30 10.10 17.33
N GLN A 68 -11.49 10.43 16.81
CA GLN A 68 -12.61 10.96 17.60
C GLN A 68 -13.25 9.93 18.54
N SER A 69 -13.14 8.65 18.22
CA SER A 69 -13.77 7.55 18.97
C SER A 69 -12.87 6.97 20.07
N LEU A 70 -11.59 7.36 20.09
CA LEU A 70 -10.63 6.95 21.11
C LEU A 70 -10.86 7.72 22.42
N ASP A 71 -11.00 6.97 23.51
CA ASP A 71 -11.05 7.53 24.86
C ASP A 71 -9.68 7.43 25.56
N GLY A 72 -9.50 8.20 26.62
CA GLY A 72 -8.33 8.08 27.51
C GLY A 72 -7.04 8.72 26.99
N GLY A 73 -7.11 9.59 25.97
CA GLY A 73 -5.96 10.33 25.44
C GLY A 73 -4.81 9.41 25.03
N ARG A 74 -3.71 9.42 25.79
CA ARG A 74 -2.54 8.55 25.57
C ARG A 74 -2.82 7.05 25.75
N ALA A 75 -3.85 6.68 26.50
CA ALA A 75 -4.20 5.26 26.65
C ALA A 75 -4.80 4.69 25.35
N ALA A 76 -5.31 5.55 24.47
CA ALA A 76 -5.90 5.20 23.17
C ALA A 76 -6.88 4.01 23.29
N ILE A 77 -7.79 4.09 24.25
CA ILE A 77 -8.69 2.99 24.59
C ILE A 77 -9.85 2.99 23.60
N LEU A 78 -10.10 1.81 23.03
CA LEU A 78 -11.24 1.54 22.18
C LEU A 78 -11.96 0.31 22.73
N THR A 79 -13.23 0.48 23.12
CA THR A 79 -14.04 -0.63 23.62
C THR A 79 -14.39 -1.60 22.48
N PRO A 80 -14.65 -2.89 22.77
CA PRO A 80 -15.03 -3.87 21.76
C PRO A 80 -16.21 -3.41 20.89
N ASP A 81 -17.30 -2.93 21.51
CA ASP A 81 -18.48 -2.46 20.79
C ASP A 81 -18.18 -1.29 19.83
N ARG A 82 -17.34 -0.32 20.27
CA ARG A 82 -16.94 0.80 19.41
C ARG A 82 -16.06 0.33 18.26
N ARG A 83 -15.18 -0.63 18.51
CA ARG A 83 -14.32 -1.22 17.47
C ARG A 83 -15.16 -1.92 16.40
N GLU A 84 -16.16 -2.70 16.79
CA GLU A 84 -17.05 -3.38 15.85
C GLU A 84 -17.83 -2.38 14.98
N ARG A 85 -18.38 -1.34 15.59
CA ARG A 85 -19.09 -0.25 14.87
C ARG A 85 -18.19 0.47 13.89
N LEU A 86 -16.94 0.77 14.27
CA LEU A 86 -15.96 1.40 13.38
C LEU A 86 -15.62 0.51 12.18
N VAL A 87 -15.39 -0.78 12.41
CA VAL A 87 -15.10 -1.73 11.32
C VAL A 87 -16.29 -1.87 10.38
N GLU A 88 -17.51 -1.92 10.90
CA GLU A 88 -18.73 -1.96 10.09
C GLU A 88 -18.90 -0.69 9.24
N ASN A 89 -18.66 0.49 9.82
CA ASN A 89 -18.65 1.75 9.07
C ASN A 89 -17.58 1.76 7.96
N ALA A 90 -16.39 1.23 8.24
CA ALA A 90 -15.32 1.09 7.24
C ALA A 90 -15.73 0.19 6.07
N ARG A 91 -16.44 -0.92 6.35
CA ARG A 91 -16.95 -1.82 5.30
C ARG A 91 -17.96 -1.12 4.40
N ARG A 92 -18.83 -0.27 4.96
CA ARG A 92 -19.78 0.55 4.18
C ARG A 92 -19.07 1.57 3.29
N MET A 93 -17.88 2.03 3.67
CA MET A 93 -17.00 2.85 2.84
C MET A 93 -16.20 2.05 1.80
N GLY A 94 -16.47 0.75 1.65
CA GLY A 94 -15.80 -0.13 0.70
C GLY A 94 -14.42 -0.64 1.15
N MET A 95 -14.08 -0.46 2.42
CA MET A 95 -12.81 -0.91 2.99
C MET A 95 -12.89 -2.37 3.42
N ARG A 96 -11.78 -3.12 3.30
CA ARG A 96 -11.72 -4.49 3.85
C ARG A 96 -11.58 -4.40 5.37
N ALA A 97 -12.13 -5.39 6.08
CA ALA A 97 -12.01 -5.45 7.54
C ALA A 97 -10.54 -5.47 8.01
N PHE A 98 -9.64 -6.10 7.25
CA PHE A 98 -8.20 -6.08 7.53
C PHE A 98 -7.62 -4.66 7.48
N ASP A 99 -7.90 -3.92 6.40
CA ASP A 99 -7.42 -2.56 6.19
C ASP A 99 -7.96 -1.60 7.27
N ALA A 100 -9.24 -1.77 7.65
CA ALA A 100 -9.84 -1.00 8.75
C ALA A 100 -9.13 -1.25 10.09
N ASN A 101 -8.87 -2.51 10.43
CA ASN A 101 -8.13 -2.86 11.64
C ASN A 101 -6.71 -2.30 11.63
N LEU A 102 -6.05 -2.28 10.47
CA LEU A 102 -4.71 -1.71 10.31
C LEU A 102 -4.72 -0.21 10.57
N ILE A 103 -5.69 0.54 10.00
CA ILE A 103 -5.82 1.98 10.26
C ILE A 103 -6.11 2.24 11.73
N ILE A 104 -6.98 1.46 12.38
CA ILE A 104 -7.25 1.59 13.82
C ILE A 104 -5.95 1.45 14.63
N ALA A 105 -5.13 0.44 14.33
CA ALA A 105 -3.87 0.22 15.01
C ALA A 105 -2.88 1.37 14.81
N ILE A 106 -2.77 1.91 13.59
CA ILE A 106 -1.90 3.06 13.28
C ILE A 106 -2.34 4.29 14.08
N VAL A 107 -3.63 4.59 14.12
CA VAL A 107 -4.17 5.74 14.84
C VAL A 107 -4.00 5.57 16.35
N GLN A 108 -4.19 4.36 16.88
CA GLN A 108 -3.96 4.07 18.30
C GLN A 108 -2.49 4.20 18.70
N ASP A 109 -1.55 3.74 17.86
CA ASP A 109 -0.11 3.89 18.10
C ASP A 109 0.30 5.37 18.13
N ASP A 110 -0.21 6.18 17.19
CA ASP A 110 0.00 7.63 17.18
C ASP A 110 -0.55 8.31 18.45
N ALA A 111 -1.79 7.98 18.83
CA ALA A 111 -2.41 8.51 20.04
C ALA A 111 -1.61 8.12 21.31
N ARG A 112 -1.06 6.88 21.37
CA ARG A 112 -0.18 6.43 22.47
C ARG A 112 1.11 7.24 22.56
N ARG A 113 1.65 7.66 21.42
CA ARG A 113 2.84 8.53 21.35
C ARG A 113 2.53 9.99 21.69
N GLY A 114 1.25 10.34 21.87
CA GLY A 114 0.79 11.70 22.13
C GLY A 114 0.59 12.54 20.85
N GLY A 115 0.50 11.90 19.70
CA GLY A 115 0.09 12.53 18.45
C GLY A 115 -1.39 12.94 18.47
N ARG A 116 -1.78 13.80 17.53
CA ARG A 116 -3.16 14.32 17.42
C ARG A 116 -4.08 13.49 16.53
N GLY A 117 -3.65 12.30 16.09
CA GLY A 117 -4.46 11.40 15.28
C GLY A 117 -4.67 11.91 13.85
N ALA A 118 -4.39 11.06 12.86
CA ALA A 118 -4.58 11.32 11.43
C ALA A 118 -3.78 12.50 10.81
N GLN A 119 -2.81 13.08 11.52
CA GLN A 119 -1.95 14.16 10.99
C GLN A 119 -0.48 13.72 10.88
N GLY A 120 0.30 14.39 10.02
CA GLY A 120 1.75 14.20 9.93
C GLY A 120 2.18 12.79 9.51
N GLU A 121 2.89 12.07 10.38
CA GLU A 121 3.42 10.73 10.13
C GLU A 121 2.30 9.68 9.97
N THR A 122 1.21 9.83 10.71
CA THR A 122 0.02 8.96 10.68
C THR A 122 -0.62 8.97 9.30
N ALA A 123 -0.76 10.14 8.68
CA ALA A 123 -1.29 10.27 7.31
C ALA A 123 -0.42 9.53 6.28
N ARG A 124 0.90 9.49 6.49
CA ARG A 124 1.83 8.74 5.62
C ARG A 124 1.62 7.23 5.76
N LEU A 125 1.48 6.74 6.99
CA LEU A 125 1.26 5.32 7.26
C LEU A 125 -0.09 4.84 6.72
N ILE A 126 -1.14 5.66 6.85
CA ILE A 126 -2.47 5.37 6.30
C ILE A 126 -2.42 5.22 4.77
N THR A 127 -1.52 5.93 4.09
CA THR A 127 -1.43 5.85 2.63
C THR A 127 -0.90 4.50 2.13
N ILE A 128 -0.14 3.78 2.96
CA ILE A 128 0.37 2.44 2.62
C ILE A 128 -0.77 1.41 2.55
N VAL A 129 -1.86 1.64 3.29
CA VAL A 129 -3.02 0.75 3.30
C VAL A 129 -3.71 0.78 1.94
N PRO A 130 -3.95 -0.35 1.26
CA PRO A 130 -4.61 -0.35 -0.05
C PRO A 130 -5.94 0.41 -0.03
N GLY A 131 -6.17 1.27 -1.02
CA GLY A 131 -7.42 2.00 -1.16
C GLY A 131 -8.60 1.06 -1.41
N PRO A 132 -9.84 1.46 -1.07
CA PRO A 132 -11.03 0.66 -1.32
C PRO A 132 -11.12 0.35 -2.82
N LYS A 133 -11.20 -0.94 -3.17
CA LYS A 133 -11.45 -1.35 -4.56
C LYS A 133 -12.85 -0.89 -4.92
N ARG A 134 -12.95 0.15 -5.76
CA ARG A 134 -14.23 0.57 -6.34
C ARG A 134 -14.79 -0.63 -7.10
N SER A 135 -15.89 -1.18 -6.60
CA SER A 135 -16.59 -2.25 -7.31
C SER A 135 -17.13 -1.66 -8.62
N PRO A 136 -16.82 -2.25 -9.79
CA PRO A 136 -17.33 -1.77 -11.08
C PRO A 136 -18.87 -1.87 -11.16
N TRP A 137 -19.49 -2.64 -10.28
CA TRP A 137 -20.94 -2.85 -10.26
C TRP A 137 -21.74 -1.62 -9.85
N SER A 138 -21.21 -0.73 -9.00
CA SER A 138 -21.96 0.46 -8.57
C SER A 138 -22.09 1.51 -9.70
N SER A 139 -21.07 1.61 -10.56
CA SER A 139 -21.11 2.45 -11.75
C SER A 139 -22.06 1.87 -12.81
N ALA A 140 -22.08 0.54 -12.96
CA ALA A 140 -23.00 -0.13 -13.88
C ALA A 140 -24.47 0.01 -13.44
N ALA A 141 -24.76 -0.08 -12.13
CA ALA A 141 -26.10 0.11 -11.60
C ALA A 141 -26.62 1.55 -11.80
N GLY A 142 -25.77 2.55 -11.61
CA GLY A 142 -26.12 3.95 -11.90
C GLY A 142 -26.41 4.20 -13.38
N LEU A 143 -25.61 3.62 -14.28
CA LEU A 143 -25.84 3.70 -15.73
C LEU A 143 -27.12 2.96 -16.17
N ALA A 144 -27.41 1.80 -15.57
CA ALA A 144 -28.62 1.04 -15.86
C ALA A 144 -29.89 1.81 -15.45
N LEU A 145 -29.88 2.47 -14.29
CA LEU A 145 -30.99 3.33 -13.84
C LEU A 145 -31.18 4.53 -14.76
N ALA A 146 -30.09 5.19 -15.17
CA ALA A 146 -30.16 6.31 -16.11
C ALA A 146 -30.71 5.86 -17.48
N ALA A 147 -30.30 4.69 -17.98
CA ALA A 147 -30.80 4.13 -19.22
C ALA A 147 -32.30 3.78 -19.15
N MET A 148 -32.76 3.20 -18.03
CA MET A 148 -34.19 2.93 -17.80
C MET A 148 -35.03 4.22 -17.76
N ALA A 149 -34.53 5.28 -17.11
CA ALA A 149 -35.22 6.57 -17.07
C ALA A 149 -35.35 7.19 -18.47
N PHE A 150 -34.28 7.15 -19.27
CA PHE A 150 -34.32 7.63 -20.66
C PHE A 150 -35.27 6.81 -21.54
N ALA A 151 -35.25 5.48 -21.42
CA ALA A 151 -36.16 4.61 -22.16
C ALA A 151 -37.63 4.87 -21.79
N GLY A 152 -37.93 5.03 -20.49
CA GLY A 152 -39.28 5.34 -20.02
C GLY A 152 -39.76 6.72 -20.50
N ALA A 153 -38.91 7.74 -20.42
CA ALA A 153 -39.23 9.08 -20.91
C ALA A 153 -39.48 9.09 -22.42
N GLY A 154 -38.64 8.40 -23.19
CA GLY A 154 -38.80 8.26 -24.65
C GLY A 154 -40.10 7.55 -25.02
N MET A 155 -40.45 6.46 -24.32
CA MET A 155 -41.70 5.73 -24.52
C MET A 155 -42.93 6.61 -24.25
N ALA A 156 -42.93 7.35 -23.15
CA ALA A 156 -44.02 8.26 -22.79
C ALA A 156 -44.23 9.36 -23.83
N LEU A 157 -43.14 9.91 -24.37
CA LEU A 157 -43.16 10.94 -25.41
C LEU A 157 -43.75 10.40 -26.73
N LEU A 158 -43.41 9.16 -27.08
CA LEU A 158 -43.90 8.49 -28.29
C LEU A 158 -45.41 8.20 -28.17
N ILE A 159 -45.86 7.72 -27.01
CA ILE A 159 -47.29 7.50 -26.72
C ILE A 159 -48.07 8.83 -26.80
N ALA A 160 -47.55 9.89 -26.20
CA ALA A 160 -48.17 11.21 -26.23
C ALA A 160 -48.27 11.79 -27.65
N TRP A 161 -47.29 11.50 -28.52
CA TRP A 161 -47.31 11.90 -29.92
C TRP A 161 -48.34 11.13 -30.75
N VAL A 162 -48.49 9.83 -30.53
CA VAL A 162 -49.48 9.00 -31.25
C VAL A 162 -50.92 9.32 -30.85
N LEU A 163 -51.14 9.71 -29.60
CA LEU A 163 -52.47 10.05 -29.07
C LEU A 163 -52.91 11.49 -29.37
N ARG A 164 -52.04 12.32 -29.97
CA ARG A 164 -52.31 13.73 -30.30
C ARG A 164 -52.57 13.89 -31.79
#